data_AF-A0AA40GHZ5-F1
#
_entry.id   AF-A0AA40GHZ5-F1
#
_cell.length_a   1.000
_cell.length_b   1.000
_cell.length_c   1.000
_cell.angle_alpha   90.00
_cell.angle_beta   90.00
_cell.angle_gamma   90.00
#
_symmetry.space_group_name_H-M   'P 1'
#
loop_
_entity.id
_entity.type
_entity.pdbx_description
1 polymer ?
#
loop_
_entity_poly.entity_id
_entity_poly.type
_entity_poly.pdbx_seq_one_letter_code
_entity_poly.pdbx_strand_id
1 'polypeptide(L)'
;MDFERSSIITTTLLDVVNEWHKITDVAEMLMREPSSISQQRYPIDVRTIFMQICTFNRGACFGLGENMVNRRIVATSSVKCFLVPRYWLRIHNRANIWERVKLFMDSKFPTKEQLFEKFLTNRRWLEYKKTLTEDIDRQKRRIHSNVTIHDVPYAIRIVSTS
;
A
#
# COMPACT_ATOMS: atom_id res chain seq x y z
N MET A 1 18.07 58.72 4.88
CA MET A 1 17.79 57.58 5.79
C MET A 1 16.29 57.55 5.94
N ASP A 2 15.47 56.61 5.45
CA ASP A 2 15.65 55.17 5.26
C ASP A 2 14.58 54.61 4.29
N PHE A 3 14.57 55.02 3.01
CA PHE A 3 13.63 54.47 2.03
C PHE A 3 13.96 53.02 1.62
N GLU A 4 15.25 52.65 1.57
CA GLU A 4 15.67 51.29 1.23
C GLU A 4 15.37 50.27 2.34
N ARG A 5 15.49 50.64 3.62
CA ARG A 5 15.17 49.72 4.73
C ARG A 5 13.69 49.39 4.79
N SER A 6 12.81 50.36 4.53
CA SER A 6 11.36 50.13 4.44
C SER A 6 11.00 49.19 3.29
N SER A 7 11.73 49.24 2.17
CA SER A 7 11.54 48.36 1.01
C SER A 7 12.02 46.92 1.28
N ILE A 8 13.18 46.75 1.92
CA ILE A 8 13.72 45.43 2.26
C ILE A 8 12.84 44.72 3.31
N ILE A 9 12.31 45.46 4.29
CA ILE A 9 11.42 44.92 5.32
C ILE A 9 10.08 44.47 4.70
N THR A 10 9.56 45.19 3.71
CA THR A 10 8.32 44.79 3.03
C THR A 10 8.51 43.58 2.12
N THR A 11 9.63 43.47 1.40
CA THR A 11 9.94 42.27 0.59
C THR A 11 10.14 41.04 1.46
N THR A 12 10.89 41.15 2.57
CA THR A 12 11.14 40.01 3.47
C THR A 12 9.89 39.54 4.20
N LEU A 13 9.01 40.46 4.64
CA LEU A 13 7.72 40.08 5.21
C LEU A 13 6.79 39.43 4.18
N LEU A 14 6.76 39.94 2.95
CA LEU A 14 5.96 39.36 1.87
C LEU A 14 6.43 37.94 1.53
N ASP A 15 7.74 37.71 1.51
CA ASP A 15 8.32 36.38 1.26
C ASP A 15 7.98 35.39 2.38
N VAL A 16 8.07 35.82 3.64
CA VAL A 16 7.66 34.99 4.79
C VAL A 16 6.17 34.65 4.71
N VAL A 17 5.33 35.63 4.38
CA VAL A 17 3.88 35.43 4.22
C VAL A 17 3.59 34.48 3.07
N ASN A 18 4.27 34.63 1.92
CA ASN A 18 4.10 33.74 0.77
C ASN A 18 4.55 32.31 1.06
N GLU A 19 5.67 32.12 1.76
CA GLU A 19 6.10 30.79 2.22
C GLU A 19 5.11 30.19 3.21
N TRP A 20 4.56 31.01 4.11
CA TRP A 20 3.53 30.56 5.05
C TRP A 20 2.26 30.11 4.32
N HIS A 21 1.76 30.88 3.35
CA HIS A 21 0.61 30.50 2.53
C HIS A 21 0.84 29.18 1.77
N LYS A 22 2.04 28.93 1.23
CA LYS A 22 2.38 27.65 0.60
C LYS A 22 2.28 26.49 1.60
N ILE A 23 2.70 26.69 2.85
CA ILE A 23 2.58 25.68 3.90
C ILE A 23 1.10 25.44 4.23
N THR A 24 0.30 26.50 4.32
CA THR A 24 -1.14 26.41 4.61
C THR A 24 -1.89 25.69 3.50
N ASP A 25 -1.61 25.98 2.23
CA ASP A 25 -2.23 25.31 1.08
C ASP A 25 -1.88 23.81 1.04
N VAL A 26 -0.63 23.47 1.37
CA VAL A 26 -0.20 22.07 1.46
C VAL A 26 -0.89 21.38 2.64
N ALA A 27 -0.98 22.03 3.80
CA ALA A 27 -1.69 21.51 4.95
C ALA A 27 -3.19 21.33 4.67
N GLU A 28 -3.83 22.30 4.02
CA GLU A 28 -5.23 22.24 3.60
C GLU A 28 -5.46 21.14 2.58
N MET A 29 -4.57 20.97 1.60
CA MET A 29 -4.60 19.85 0.65
C MET A 29 -4.45 18.49 1.34
N LEU A 30 -3.63 18.40 2.38
CA LEU A 30 -3.44 17.19 3.18
C LEU A 30 -4.62 16.93 4.15
N MET A 31 -5.30 17.99 4.59
CA MET A 31 -6.49 17.95 5.46
C MET A 31 -7.78 17.72 4.67
N ARG A 32 -7.74 17.90 3.34
CA ARG A 32 -8.87 17.63 2.45
C ARG A 32 -9.29 16.17 2.59
N GLU A 33 -10.59 15.92 2.75
CA GLU A 33 -11.12 14.57 2.94
C GLU A 33 -10.61 13.62 1.83
N PRO A 34 -10.22 12.38 2.17
CA PRO A 34 -9.65 11.45 1.21
C PRO A 34 -10.63 11.20 0.05
N SER A 35 -10.21 11.65 -1.14
CA SER A 35 -10.75 11.40 -2.49
C SER A 35 -12.05 10.58 -2.60
N SER A 36 -13.10 11.25 -3.08
CA SER A 36 -14.35 10.87 -3.81
C SER A 36 -14.74 9.41 -4.12
N ILE A 37 -13.87 8.41 -4.02
CA ILE A 37 -14.23 6.97 -4.17
C ILE A 37 -15.15 6.52 -3.03
N SER A 38 -15.05 7.12 -1.85
CA SER A 38 -15.95 6.85 -0.72
C SER A 38 -17.43 7.19 -1.01
N GLN A 39 -17.72 7.91 -2.10
CA GLN A 39 -19.07 8.32 -2.48
C GLN A 39 -19.67 7.50 -3.64
N GLN A 40 -18.98 6.49 -4.17
CA GLN A 40 -19.55 5.65 -5.22
C GLN A 40 -20.69 4.80 -4.65
N ARG A 41 -21.93 5.10 -5.05
CA ARG A 41 -23.11 4.27 -4.78
C ARG A 41 -23.11 3.07 -5.70
N TYR A 42 -22.82 1.90 -5.14
CA TYR A 42 -22.97 0.64 -5.85
C TYR A 42 -24.41 0.10 -5.68
N PRO A 43 -24.90 -0.70 -6.64
CA PRO A 43 -26.13 -1.49 -6.47
C PRO A 43 -26.08 -2.36 -5.21
N ILE A 44 -27.26 -2.72 -4.68
CA ILE A 44 -27.37 -3.35 -3.35
C ILE A 44 -26.75 -4.75 -3.29
N ASP A 45 -26.59 -5.40 -4.44
CA ASP A 45 -25.99 -6.72 -4.64
C ASP A 45 -24.47 -6.68 -4.86
N VAL A 46 -23.88 -5.48 -4.92
CA VAL A 46 -22.44 -5.31 -5.15
C VAL A 46 -21.73 -5.02 -3.84
N ARG A 47 -20.69 -5.81 -3.55
CA ARG A 47 -19.84 -5.63 -2.38
C ARG A 47 -18.45 -5.12 -2.78
N THR A 48 -18.02 -4.03 -2.18
CA THR A 48 -16.64 -3.55 -2.28
C THR A 48 -15.72 -4.39 -1.40
N ILE A 49 -14.60 -4.86 -1.97
CA ILE A 49 -13.57 -5.60 -1.25
C ILE A 49 -12.26 -4.84 -1.39
N PHE A 50 -11.65 -4.47 -0.26
CA PHE A 50 -10.30 -3.93 -0.23
C PHE A 50 -9.30 -5.08 -0.15
N MET A 51 -8.33 -5.07 -1.04
CA MET A 51 -7.27 -6.07 -1.10
C MET A 51 -5.92 -5.39 -0.88
N GLN A 52 -5.06 -6.02 -0.06
CA GLN A 52 -3.68 -5.59 0.08
C GLN A 52 -2.89 -6.02 -1.16
N ILE A 53 -2.39 -5.03 -1.91
CA ILE A 53 -1.67 -5.26 -3.17
C ILE A 53 -0.15 -5.27 -2.99
N CYS A 54 0.36 -4.44 -2.07
CA CYS A 54 1.77 -4.33 -1.75
C CYS A 54 1.95 -3.81 -0.32
N THR A 55 3.16 -3.95 0.21
CA THR A 55 3.57 -3.38 1.50
C THR A 55 4.80 -2.52 1.26
N PHE A 56 4.75 -1.28 1.74
CA PHE A 56 5.88 -0.38 1.71
C PHE A 56 6.72 -0.56 2.98
N ASN A 57 8.03 -0.70 2.79
CA ASN A 57 9.00 -0.80 3.89
C ASN A 57 9.86 0.46 3.95
N ARG A 58 10.70 0.57 4.99
CA ARG A 58 11.64 1.68 5.15
C ARG A 58 12.47 1.87 3.87
N GLY A 59 12.51 3.11 3.38
CA GLY A 59 13.24 3.48 2.15
C GLY A 59 12.43 3.35 0.87
N ALA A 60 11.20 2.82 0.94
CA ALA A 60 10.31 2.81 -0.22
C ALA A 60 9.77 4.23 -0.49
N CYS A 61 9.46 4.49 -1.76
CA CYS A 61 8.86 5.75 -2.23
C CYS A 61 7.50 5.50 -2.88
N PHE A 62 6.65 6.51 -2.82
CA PHE A 62 5.32 6.56 -3.43
C PHE A 62 4.97 8.04 -3.69
N GLY A 63 3.94 8.30 -4.49
CA GLY A 63 3.52 9.65 -4.87
C GLY A 63 4.37 10.30 -5.96
N LEU A 64 5.14 9.52 -6.73
CA LEU A 64 5.95 10.03 -7.85
C LEU A 64 5.10 10.25 -9.11
N GLY A 65 3.86 9.74 -9.12
CA GLY A 65 2.94 9.81 -10.25
C GLY A 65 2.63 8.47 -10.90
N GLU A 66 2.91 7.40 -10.19
CA GLU A 66 2.43 6.05 -10.49
C GLU A 66 0.89 6.01 -10.59
N ASN A 67 0.38 4.97 -11.25
CA ASN A 67 -1.05 4.78 -11.37
C ASN A 67 -1.68 4.34 -10.03
N MET A 68 -2.43 5.26 -9.41
CA MET A 68 -3.15 5.04 -8.15
C MET A 68 -4.67 4.97 -8.31
N VAL A 69 -5.18 4.78 -9.54
CA VAL A 69 -6.63 4.68 -9.78
C VAL A 69 -7.20 3.49 -8.98
N ASN A 70 -8.22 3.75 -8.15
CA ASN A 70 -8.84 2.79 -7.24
C ASN A 70 -7.87 2.14 -6.23
N ARG A 71 -6.79 2.83 -5.86
CA ARG A 71 -5.79 2.36 -4.89
C ARG A 71 -5.62 3.39 -3.79
N ARG A 72 -5.30 2.91 -2.59
CA ARG A 72 -5.00 3.76 -1.43
C ARG A 72 -3.79 3.24 -0.67
N ILE A 73 -3.02 4.17 -0.11
CA ILE A 73 -1.90 3.87 0.78
C ILE A 73 -2.36 4.17 2.20
N VAL A 74 -2.24 3.20 3.09
CA VAL A 74 -2.65 3.32 4.49
C VAL A 74 -1.49 2.86 5.36
N ALA A 75 -1.19 3.64 6.40
CA ALA A 75 -0.21 3.25 7.40
C ALA A 75 -0.80 2.14 8.29
N THR A 76 -0.12 1.00 8.36
CA THR A 76 -0.49 -0.12 9.26
C THR A 76 0.11 0.04 10.66
N SER A 77 1.07 0.95 10.83
CA SER A 77 1.77 1.27 12.08
C SER A 77 2.18 2.74 12.08
N SER A 78 2.77 3.22 13.19
CA SER A 78 3.34 4.56 13.25
C SER A 78 4.55 4.69 12.31
N VAL A 79 4.42 5.51 11.27
CA VAL A 79 5.46 5.73 10.24
C VAL A 79 5.83 7.20 10.14
N LYS A 80 7.07 7.47 9.71
CA LYS A 80 7.53 8.82 9.35
C LYS A 80 7.83 8.83 7.85
N CYS A 81 7.22 9.77 7.15
CA CYS A 81 7.43 9.95 5.71
C CYS A 81 8.20 11.26 5.47
N PHE A 82 9.14 11.22 4.52
CA PHE A 82 9.78 12.43 4.02
C PHE A 82 9.02 12.90 2.78
N LEU A 83 8.32 14.03 2.90
CA LEU A 83 7.53 14.59 1.80
C LEU A 83 8.41 15.55 0.98
N VAL A 84 8.47 15.32 -0.33
CA VAL A 84 9.20 16.19 -1.27
C VAL A 84 8.22 16.75 -2.29
N PRO A 85 8.19 18.08 -2.50
CA PRO A 85 7.38 18.68 -3.54
C PRO A 85 7.73 18.14 -4.93
N ARG A 86 6.72 17.73 -5.70
CA ARG A 86 6.92 17.07 -7.00
C ARG A 86 7.68 17.94 -8.02
N TYR A 87 7.47 19.26 -7.98
CA TYR A 87 8.19 20.17 -8.87
C TYR A 87 9.70 20.11 -8.64
N TRP A 88 10.13 19.91 -7.38
CA TRP A 88 11.53 19.82 -7.00
C TRP A 88 12.17 18.57 -7.61
N LEU A 89 11.48 17.42 -7.53
CA LEU A 89 11.93 16.19 -8.18
C LEU A 89 12.04 16.33 -9.70
N ARG A 90 11.11 17.08 -10.33
CA ARG A 90 11.13 17.34 -11.77
C ARG A 90 12.34 18.19 -12.19
N ILE A 91 12.66 19.23 -11.42
CA ILE A 91 13.83 20.10 -11.68
C ILE A 91 15.12 19.28 -11.49
N HIS A 92 15.17 18.41 -10.49
CA HIS A 92 16.34 17.58 -10.17
C HIS A 92 16.26 16.16 -10.76
N ASN A 93 15.73 16.00 -11.96
CA ASN A 93 15.56 14.71 -12.63
C ASN A 93 16.76 14.31 -13.51
N ARG A 94 17.97 14.27 -12.93
CA ARG A 94 19.17 13.85 -13.66
C ARG A 94 18.98 12.43 -14.23
N ALA A 95 19.36 12.23 -15.49
CA ALA A 95 19.23 10.96 -16.21
C ALA A 95 17.80 10.35 -16.23
N ASN A 96 16.77 11.17 -16.01
CA ASN A 96 15.37 10.75 -15.96
C ASN A 96 15.09 9.65 -14.90
N ILE A 97 15.79 9.71 -13.76
CA ILE A 97 15.73 8.66 -12.74
C ILE A 97 14.32 8.49 -12.16
N TRP A 98 13.58 9.58 -11.95
CA TRP A 98 12.26 9.50 -11.33
C TRP A 98 11.21 8.87 -12.25
N GLU A 99 11.31 9.09 -13.57
CA GLU A 99 10.43 8.40 -14.53
C GLU A 99 10.74 6.91 -14.60
N ARG A 100 12.03 6.53 -14.52
CA ARG A 100 12.42 5.11 -14.46
C ARG A 100 11.89 4.43 -13.20
N VAL A 101 11.95 5.11 -12.05
CA VAL A 101 11.39 4.59 -10.79
C VAL A 101 9.86 4.46 -10.91
N LYS A 102 9.17 5.44 -11.48
CA LYS A 102 7.74 5.37 -11.75
C LYS A 102 7.38 4.17 -12.64
N LEU A 103 8.06 4.01 -13.78
CA LEU A 103 7.86 2.87 -14.69
C LEU A 103 8.12 1.53 -13.98
N PHE A 104 9.16 1.47 -13.15
CA PHE A 104 9.44 0.28 -12.34
C PHE A 104 8.27 -0.02 -11.40
N MET A 105 7.75 0.96 -10.66
CA MET A 105 6.60 0.77 -9.77
C MET A 105 5.35 0.33 -10.54
N ASP A 106 5.03 0.98 -11.65
CA ASP A 106 3.87 0.64 -12.49
C ASP A 106 3.99 -0.79 -13.05
N SER A 107 5.20 -1.26 -13.37
CA SER A 107 5.43 -2.65 -13.80
C SER A 107 5.22 -3.68 -12.69
N LYS A 108 5.31 -3.28 -11.41
CA LYS A 108 5.12 -4.16 -10.26
C LYS A 108 3.70 -4.17 -9.74
N PHE A 109 2.93 -3.13 -9.98
CA PHE A 109 1.56 -3.05 -9.47
C PHE A 109 0.57 -3.77 -10.39
N PRO A 110 -0.15 -4.79 -9.89
CA PRO A 110 -1.05 -5.60 -10.71
C PRO A 110 -2.28 -4.78 -11.17
N THR A 111 -2.76 -5.04 -12.37
CA THR A 111 -3.99 -4.40 -12.88
C THR A 111 -5.23 -4.87 -12.12
N LYS A 112 -6.36 -4.18 -12.29
CA LYS A 112 -7.62 -4.54 -11.64
C LYS A 112 -8.09 -5.94 -12.07
N GLU A 113 -7.91 -6.28 -13.34
CA GLU A 113 -8.26 -7.56 -13.94
C GLU A 113 -7.39 -8.67 -13.35
N GLN A 114 -6.08 -8.45 -13.27
CA GLN A 114 -5.14 -9.39 -12.65
C GLN A 114 -5.48 -9.63 -11.17
N LEU A 115 -5.85 -8.58 -10.43
CA LEU A 115 -6.28 -8.67 -9.04
C LEU A 115 -7.59 -9.46 -8.91
N PHE A 116 -8.53 -9.27 -9.83
CA PHE A 116 -9.80 -9.98 -9.84
C PHE A 116 -9.61 -11.48 -10.12
N GLU A 117 -8.82 -11.85 -11.12
CA GLU A 117 -8.50 -13.25 -11.41
C GLU A 117 -7.79 -13.94 -10.25
N LYS A 118 -6.83 -13.23 -9.62
CA LYS A 118 -6.15 -13.72 -8.42
C LYS A 118 -7.12 -13.90 -7.26
N PHE A 119 -8.08 -12.99 -7.09
CA PHE A 119 -9.12 -13.09 -6.08
C PHE A 119 -10.01 -14.33 -6.28
N LEU A 120 -10.48 -14.56 -7.51
CA LEU A 120 -11.29 -15.75 -7.85
C LEU A 120 -10.50 -17.05 -7.60
N THR A 121 -9.24 -17.08 -8.05
CA THR A 121 -8.36 -18.24 -7.87
C THR A 121 -8.15 -18.54 -6.39
N ASN A 122 -7.88 -17.52 -5.57
CA ASN A 122 -7.71 -17.69 -4.14
C ASN A 122 -8.99 -18.19 -3.44
N ARG A 123 -10.17 -17.73 -3.87
CA ARG A 123 -11.46 -18.19 -3.35
C ARG A 123 -11.70 -19.68 -3.65
N ARG A 124 -11.53 -20.07 -4.91
CA ARG A 124 -11.64 -21.48 -5.33
C ARG A 124 -10.65 -22.37 -4.58
N TRP A 125 -9.43 -21.89 -4.38
CA TRP A 125 -8.42 -22.63 -3.61
C TRP A 125 -8.80 -22.81 -2.15
N LEU A 126 -9.36 -21.78 -1.51
CA LEU A 126 -9.84 -21.87 -0.12
C LEU A 126 -10.98 -22.88 0.02
N GLU A 127 -11.93 -22.89 -0.91
CA GLU A 127 -13.03 -23.86 -0.97
C GLU A 127 -12.49 -25.28 -1.15
N TYR A 128 -11.61 -25.48 -2.14
CA TYR A 128 -10.97 -26.77 -2.38
C TYR A 128 -10.22 -27.29 -1.14
N LYS A 129 -9.43 -26.43 -0.49
CA LYS A 129 -8.67 -26.79 0.71
C LYS A 129 -9.60 -27.22 1.86
N LYS A 130 -10.74 -26.53 2.02
CA LYS A 130 -11.74 -26.88 3.04
C LYS A 130 -12.32 -28.26 2.76
N THR A 131 -12.78 -28.53 1.54
CA THR A 131 -13.30 -29.84 1.13
C THR A 131 -12.26 -30.94 1.34
N LEU A 132 -11.02 -30.72 0.89
CA LEU A 132 -9.94 -31.69 1.06
C LEU A 132 -9.68 -32.02 2.54
N THR A 133 -9.69 -31.01 3.41
CA THR A 133 -9.48 -31.21 4.85
C THR A 133 -10.64 -32.00 5.47
N GLU A 134 -11.88 -31.70 5.08
CA GLU A 134 -13.07 -32.43 5.52
C GLU A 134 -13.05 -33.88 5.05
N ASP A 135 -12.61 -34.15 3.82
CA ASP A 135 -12.51 -35.50 3.27
C ASP A 135 -11.41 -36.32 3.98
N ILE A 136 -10.25 -35.72 4.26
CA ILE A 136 -9.19 -36.35 5.05
C ILE A 136 -9.70 -36.68 6.45
N ASP A 137 -10.41 -35.77 7.11
CA ASP A 137 -10.93 -36.01 8.46
C ASP A 137 -12.01 -37.10 8.47
N ARG A 138 -12.91 -37.11 7.49
CA ARG A 138 -13.88 -38.21 7.30
C ARG A 138 -13.19 -39.55 7.07
N GLN A 139 -12.11 -39.58 6.27
CA GLN A 139 -11.36 -40.79 6.02
C GLN A 139 -10.60 -41.26 7.27
N LYS A 140 -10.02 -40.34 8.05
CA LYS A 140 -9.37 -40.65 9.33
C LYS A 140 -10.35 -41.21 10.36
N ARG A 141 -11.60 -40.74 10.39
CA ARG A 141 -12.65 -41.32 11.24
C ARG A 141 -13.09 -42.71 10.79
N ARG A 142 -12.94 -43.04 9.49
CA ARG A 142 -13.26 -44.37 8.93
C ARG A 142 -12.13 -45.38 9.09
N ILE A 143 -10.88 -44.91 9.07
CA ILE A 143 -9.69 -45.73 9.25
C ILE A 143 -9.22 -45.54 10.69
N HIS A 144 -9.57 -46.48 11.58
CA HIS A 144 -8.95 -46.57 12.90
C HIS A 144 -7.48 -46.96 12.74
N SER A 145 -6.64 -45.95 12.53
CA SER A 145 -5.19 -46.07 12.56
C SER A 145 -4.74 -46.18 14.01
N ASN A 146 -4.12 -47.31 14.37
CA ASN A 146 -3.45 -47.51 15.65
C ASN A 146 -2.03 -46.91 15.68
N VAL A 147 -1.65 -46.17 14.63
CA VAL A 147 -0.32 -45.55 14.51
C VAL A 147 -0.21 -44.40 15.51
N THR A 148 0.70 -44.55 16.45
CA THR A 148 1.03 -43.57 17.48
C THR A 148 2.24 -42.74 17.07
N ILE A 149 2.48 -41.63 17.78
CA ILE A 149 3.66 -40.78 17.53
C ILE A 149 4.99 -41.52 17.72
N HIS A 150 4.97 -42.67 18.40
CA HIS A 150 6.13 -43.53 18.61
C HIS A 150 6.50 -44.37 17.37
N ASP A 151 5.57 -44.56 16.44
CA ASP A 151 5.80 -45.27 15.17
C ASP A 151 6.50 -44.37 14.11
N VAL A 152 6.63 -43.07 14.39
CA VAL A 152 7.34 -42.12 13.55
C VAL A 152 8.81 -42.03 14.01
N PRO A 153 9.80 -42.21 13.11
CA PRO A 153 11.22 -42.14 13.45
C PRO A 153 11.61 -40.87 14.21
N TYR A 154 12.48 -41.03 15.21
CA TYR A 154 12.89 -39.95 16.11
C TYR A 154 13.35 -38.69 15.38
N ALA A 155 14.12 -38.85 14.29
CA ALA A 155 14.65 -37.75 13.48
C ALA A 155 13.58 -36.76 12.95
N ILE A 156 12.33 -37.22 12.73
CA ILE A 156 11.24 -36.36 12.25
C ILE A 156 10.57 -35.60 13.41
N ARG A 157 10.57 -36.18 14.62
CA ARG A 157 9.91 -35.62 15.80
C ARG A 157 10.64 -34.43 16.42
N ILE A 158 11.97 -34.40 16.33
CA ILE A 158 12.79 -33.32 16.90
C ILE A 158 12.75 -32.01 16.09
N VAL A 159 12.30 -32.06 14.84
CA VAL A 159 12.27 -30.89 13.94
C VAL A 159 11.04 -30.00 14.19
N SER A 160 9.96 -30.54 14.75
CA SER A 160 8.70 -29.80 14.98
C SER A 160 8.64 -29.07 16.33
N THR A 161 9.68 -29.17 17.15
CA THR A 161 9.76 -28.58 18.52
C THR A 161 10.78 -27.45 18.65
N SER A 162 11.45 -27.07 17.56
CA SER A 162 12.33 -25.89 17.48
C SER A 162 11.64 -24.76 16.73
#